data_AF-A0A1G0RDB5-F1
#
_entry.id   AF-A0A1G0RDB5-F1
#
_cell.length_a   1.000
_cell.length_b   1.000
_cell.length_c   1.000
_cell.angle_alpha   90.00
_cell.angle_beta   90.00
_cell.angle_gamma   90.00
#
_symmetry.space_group_name_H-M   'P 1'
#
loop_
_entity.id
_entity.type
_entity.pdbx_description
1 polymer ?
#
loop_
_entity_poly.entity_id
_entity_poly.type
_entity_poly.pdbx_seq_one_letter_code
_entity_poly.pdbx_strand_id
1 'polypeptide(L)'
;MKKLIILILAVIITACGESNKQTQTEFQIISEVPNESLSKDVVKIRLNNKVEEIELKDIAENLRSERKQYDRLWITYYLPNMDENDIAWATSHFTPELKIEILGSTSNEDLNSTKNIQVDGEIKGKWKSEQIMPGVTLILVLEKNGELILKSVFKDGSSSDKKLTQTTENKKNRYNFDNTFGEYYILEDNGNLGFYGKNGKFGEAEMVD
;
A
#
# COMPACT_ATOMS: atom_id res chain seq x y z
N MET A 1 -41.44 65.82 -15.79
CA MET A 1 -40.73 64.93 -16.75
C MET A 1 -40.01 63.85 -15.96
N LYS A 2 -40.38 62.60 -16.22
CA LYS A 2 -39.91 61.39 -15.52
C LYS A 2 -38.41 61.19 -15.75
N LYS A 3 -37.63 61.00 -14.69
CA LYS A 3 -36.31 60.35 -14.78
C LYS A 3 -36.38 59.08 -13.94
N LEU A 4 -36.56 57.96 -14.64
CA LEU A 4 -36.51 56.60 -14.12
C LEU A 4 -35.03 56.25 -13.93
N ILE A 5 -34.58 56.10 -12.68
CA ILE A 5 -33.24 55.60 -12.37
C ILE A 5 -33.38 54.09 -12.18
N ILE A 6 -32.91 53.33 -13.16
CA ILE A 6 -32.80 51.87 -13.09
C ILE A 6 -31.53 51.56 -12.30
N LEU A 7 -31.69 50.97 -11.11
CA LEU A 7 -30.59 50.46 -10.30
C LEU A 7 -30.19 49.09 -10.85
N ILE A 8 -29.08 49.03 -11.59
CA ILE A 8 -28.51 47.77 -12.08
C ILE A 8 -27.76 47.12 -10.92
N LEU A 9 -28.35 46.07 -10.35
CA LEU A 9 -27.72 45.22 -9.34
C LEU A 9 -26.71 44.29 -10.05
N ALA A 10 -25.42 44.61 -9.99
CA ALA A 10 -24.36 43.73 -10.47
C ALA A 10 -24.18 42.58 -9.47
N VAL A 11 -24.79 41.43 -9.76
CA VAL A 11 -24.50 40.17 -9.06
C VAL A 11 -23.15 39.67 -9.55
N ILE A 12 -22.10 39.92 -8.76
CA ILE A 12 -20.79 39.30 -8.97
C ILE A 12 -20.93 37.86 -8.47
N ILE A 13 -21.17 36.94 -9.41
CA ILE A 13 -21.04 35.50 -9.14
C ILE A 13 -19.53 35.24 -9.07
N THR A 14 -18.94 35.37 -7.88
CA THR A 14 -17.64 34.74 -7.61
C THR A 14 -17.89 33.24 -7.62
N ALA A 15 -17.75 32.63 -8.80
CA ALA A 15 -17.43 31.22 -8.89
C ALA A 15 -16.08 31.06 -8.18
N CYS A 16 -16.12 30.66 -6.91
CA CYS A 16 -14.98 30.05 -6.25
C CYS A 16 -14.66 28.81 -7.07
N GLY A 17 -13.72 28.92 -8.00
CA GLY A 17 -13.02 27.77 -8.51
C GLY A 17 -12.41 27.08 -7.29
N GLU A 18 -12.85 25.87 -7.01
CA GLU A 18 -12.13 24.96 -6.14
C GLU A 18 -10.77 24.75 -6.79
N SER A 19 -9.78 25.54 -6.36
CA SER A 19 -8.39 25.20 -6.59
C SER A 19 -8.19 23.87 -5.87
N ASN A 20 -8.13 22.81 -6.66
CA ASN A 20 -7.76 21.47 -6.24
C ASN A 20 -6.44 21.60 -5.47
N LYS A 21 -6.50 21.62 -4.13
CA LYS A 21 -5.31 21.61 -3.29
C LYS A 21 -4.73 20.21 -3.45
N GLN A 22 -3.88 20.05 -4.46
CA GLN A 22 -2.97 18.94 -4.55
C GLN A 22 -2.09 19.05 -3.29
N THR A 23 -2.40 18.23 -2.28
CA THR A 23 -1.53 18.08 -1.12
C THR A 23 -0.18 17.62 -1.64
N GLN A 24 0.84 18.47 -1.50
CA GLN A 24 2.20 18.08 -1.84
C GLN A 24 2.56 16.89 -0.96
N THR A 25 2.68 15.70 -1.56
CA THR A 25 3.12 14.51 -0.84
C THR A 25 4.52 14.76 -0.29
N GLU A 26 4.68 14.60 1.02
CA GLU A 26 5.98 14.71 1.66
C GLU A 26 6.73 13.38 1.50
N PHE A 27 7.99 13.46 1.08
CA PHE A 27 8.85 12.29 0.97
C PHE A 27 10.27 12.62 1.41
N GLN A 28 11.01 11.57 1.78
CA GLN A 28 12.41 11.64 2.13
C GLN A 28 13.21 10.70 1.21
N ILE A 29 14.30 11.19 0.61
CA ILE A 29 15.29 10.32 -0.03
C ILE A 29 16.05 9.59 1.09
N ILE A 30 15.95 8.26 1.11
CA ILE A 30 16.60 7.41 2.13
C ILE A 30 17.93 6.85 1.63
N SER A 31 18.09 6.68 0.31
CA SER A 31 19.35 6.28 -0.32
C SER A 31 19.38 6.73 -1.77
N GLU A 32 20.58 7.03 -2.26
CA GLU A 32 20.83 7.38 -3.67
C GLU A 32 22.17 6.78 -4.10
N VAL A 33 22.18 6.06 -5.22
CA VAL A 33 23.35 5.33 -5.71
C VAL A 33 23.55 5.60 -7.21
N PRO A 34 24.26 6.70 -7.54
CA PRO A 34 24.56 7.03 -8.93
C PRO A 34 25.59 6.08 -9.52
N ASN A 35 25.44 5.78 -10.81
CA ASN A 35 26.36 4.98 -11.61
C ASN A 35 26.57 5.62 -12.99
N GLU A 36 27.60 6.45 -13.08
CA GLU A 36 27.96 7.18 -14.30
C GLU A 36 28.31 6.25 -15.46
N SER A 37 29.06 5.17 -15.19
CA SER A 37 29.46 4.21 -16.23
C SER A 37 28.27 3.53 -16.90
N LEU A 38 27.14 3.40 -16.21
CA LEU A 38 25.92 2.80 -16.72
C LEU A 38 24.85 3.84 -17.08
N SER A 39 25.17 5.13 -16.97
CA SER A 39 24.20 6.23 -17.15
C SER A 39 22.90 5.95 -16.38
N LYS A 40 23.05 5.56 -15.10
CA LYS A 40 21.93 5.10 -14.27
C LYS A 40 22.04 5.69 -12.87
N ASP A 41 20.92 6.13 -12.32
CA ASP A 41 20.79 6.44 -10.90
C ASP A 41 19.67 5.62 -10.26
N VAL A 42 19.85 5.30 -8.99
CA VAL A 42 18.91 4.49 -8.19
C VAL A 42 18.62 5.24 -6.90
N VAL A 43 17.38 5.65 -6.74
CA VAL A 43 16.89 6.43 -5.61
C VAL A 43 15.88 5.59 -4.84
N LYS A 44 16.09 5.45 -3.54
CA LYS A 44 15.08 4.92 -2.62
C LYS A 44 14.47 6.09 -1.87
N ILE A 45 13.15 6.14 -1.79
CA ILE A 45 12.43 7.17 -1.04
C ILE A 45 11.44 6.56 -0.06
N ARG A 46 11.23 7.25 1.05
CA ARG A 46 10.18 6.97 2.02
C ARG A 46 9.09 8.02 1.89
N LEU A 47 7.87 7.56 1.64
CA LEU A 47 6.66 8.37 1.64
C LEU A 47 6.12 8.50 3.06
N ASN A 48 5.44 9.61 3.35
CA ASN A 48 4.72 9.80 4.61
C ASN A 48 3.38 9.04 4.67
N ASN A 49 2.76 8.76 3.51
CA ASN A 49 1.52 7.99 3.40
C ASN A 49 1.41 7.27 2.04
N LYS A 50 0.43 6.37 1.92
CA LYS A 50 0.00 5.81 0.63
C LYS A 50 -0.54 6.93 -0.26
N VAL A 51 -0.21 6.86 -1.55
CA VAL A 51 -0.57 7.86 -2.55
C VAL A 51 -1.12 7.19 -3.81
N GLU A 52 -1.70 7.97 -4.71
CA GLU A 52 -2.17 7.47 -6.00
C GLU A 52 -1.08 7.57 -7.08
N GLU A 53 -1.29 6.90 -8.21
CA GLU A 53 -0.33 6.87 -9.33
C GLU A 53 0.04 8.27 -9.83
N ILE A 54 -0.91 9.21 -9.79
CA ILE A 54 -0.67 10.60 -10.21
C ILE A 54 0.35 11.31 -9.32
N GLU A 55 0.32 11.06 -8.01
CA GLU A 55 1.27 11.66 -7.06
C GLU A 55 2.66 11.02 -7.22
N LEU A 56 2.72 9.70 -7.46
CA LEU A 56 3.98 9.02 -7.80
C LEU A 56 4.59 9.56 -9.09
N LYS A 57 3.76 9.87 -10.08
CA LYS A 57 4.19 10.50 -11.32
C LYS A 57 4.83 11.86 -11.06
N ASP A 58 4.17 12.71 -10.29
CA ASP A 58 4.68 14.04 -9.95
C ASP A 58 6.03 13.95 -9.21
N ILE A 59 6.17 13.03 -8.26
CA ILE A 59 7.44 12.76 -7.56
C ILE A 59 8.51 12.27 -8.53
N ALA A 60 8.19 11.30 -9.39
CA ALA A 60 9.13 10.72 -10.34
C ALA A 60 9.65 11.77 -11.35
N GLU A 61 8.75 12.60 -11.89
CA GLU A 61 9.11 13.68 -12.82
C GLU A 61 9.95 14.76 -12.14
N ASN A 62 9.64 15.12 -10.89
CA ASN A 62 10.44 16.04 -10.10
C ASN A 62 11.88 15.51 -9.92
N LEU A 63 12.04 14.27 -9.43
CA LEU A 63 13.34 13.63 -9.25
C LEU A 63 14.11 13.49 -10.57
N ARG A 64 13.42 13.21 -11.67
CA ARG A 64 14.00 13.16 -13.03
C ARG A 64 14.53 14.51 -13.47
N SER A 65 13.87 15.60 -13.13
CA SER A 65 14.24 16.96 -13.55
C SER A 65 15.61 17.39 -13.01
N GLU A 66 16.01 16.85 -11.86
CA GLU A 66 17.29 17.09 -11.19
C GLU A 66 18.41 16.14 -11.63
N ARG A 67 18.05 15.01 -12.28
CA ARG A 67 18.94 13.88 -12.60
C ARG A 67 19.07 13.65 -14.11
N LYS A 68 19.02 14.72 -14.89
CA LYS A 68 19.04 14.69 -16.36
C LYS A 68 20.34 14.12 -16.95
N GLN A 69 21.41 14.06 -16.17
CA GLN A 69 22.70 13.50 -16.57
C GLN A 69 22.68 11.97 -16.75
N TYR A 70 21.68 11.27 -16.21
CA TYR A 70 21.54 9.82 -16.36
C TYR A 70 20.46 9.50 -17.39
N ASP A 71 20.68 8.52 -18.25
CA ASP A 71 19.65 8.02 -19.18
C ASP A 71 18.56 7.26 -18.45
N ARG A 72 18.92 6.62 -17.33
CA ARG A 72 18.03 5.80 -16.52
C ARG A 72 17.95 6.30 -15.09
N LEU A 73 16.74 6.30 -14.55
CA LEU A 73 16.47 6.61 -13.15
C LEU A 73 15.52 5.56 -12.61
N TRP A 74 15.91 4.85 -11.56
CA TRP A 74 15.07 3.89 -10.86
C TRP A 74 14.70 4.46 -9.50
N ILE A 75 13.42 4.45 -9.17
CA ILE A 75 12.89 4.98 -7.91
C ILE A 75 12.11 3.88 -7.22
N THR A 76 12.42 3.65 -5.96
CA THR A 76 11.78 2.65 -5.11
C THR A 76 11.10 3.36 -3.94
N TYR A 77 9.82 3.08 -3.72
CA TYR A 77 8.97 3.78 -2.77
C TYR A 77 8.62 2.86 -1.59
N TYR A 78 8.90 3.34 -0.37
CA TYR A 78 8.62 2.66 0.89
C TYR A 78 7.64 3.49 1.73
N LEU A 79 6.76 2.83 2.48
CA LEU A 79 5.86 3.47 3.45
C LEU A 79 6.59 3.73 4.79
N PRO A 80 6.03 4.53 5.72
CA PRO A 80 6.70 4.89 6.97
C PRO A 80 7.20 3.72 7.82
N ASN A 81 6.45 2.61 7.82
CA ASN A 81 6.73 1.42 8.63
C ASN A 81 7.49 0.32 7.87
N MET A 82 8.03 0.61 6.68
CA MET A 82 8.76 -0.37 5.88
C MET A 82 10.28 -0.18 6.01
N ASP A 83 10.98 -1.29 6.16
CA ASP A 83 12.43 -1.36 6.05
C ASP A 83 12.86 -1.24 4.58
N GLU A 84 14.06 -0.74 4.33
CA GLU A 84 14.58 -0.61 2.97
C GLU A 84 14.93 -1.94 2.29
N ASN A 85 14.91 -3.04 3.06
CA ASN A 85 15.06 -4.42 2.59
C ASN A 85 13.72 -5.13 2.39
N ASP A 86 12.60 -4.51 2.77
CA ASP A 86 11.27 -5.01 2.45
C ASP A 86 11.01 -4.95 0.95
N ILE A 87 9.97 -5.67 0.50
CA ILE A 87 9.48 -5.52 -0.86
C ILE A 87 8.87 -4.12 -0.96
N ALA A 88 9.31 -3.34 -1.94
CA ALA A 88 8.85 -1.97 -2.13
C ALA A 88 7.33 -1.90 -2.31
N TRP A 89 6.71 -0.85 -1.77
CA TRP A 89 5.27 -0.62 -1.95
C TRP A 89 4.96 -0.18 -3.39
N ALA A 90 5.83 0.64 -3.98
CA ALA A 90 5.75 0.99 -5.39
C ALA A 90 7.15 1.14 -6.00
N THR A 91 7.19 1.17 -7.33
CA THR A 91 8.40 1.50 -8.10
C THR A 91 8.05 2.39 -9.27
N SER A 92 9.04 3.16 -9.73
CA SER A 92 8.98 3.82 -11.02
C SER A 92 10.34 3.81 -11.66
N HIS A 93 10.39 3.79 -12.99
CA HIS A 93 11.64 3.90 -13.72
C HIS A 93 11.50 4.70 -15.00
N PHE A 94 12.58 5.38 -15.36
CA PHE A 94 12.78 6.03 -16.65
C PHE A 94 13.74 5.19 -17.49
N THR A 95 13.27 4.63 -18.60
CA THR A 95 14.12 3.88 -19.54
C THR A 95 13.73 4.04 -21.02
N PRO A 96 13.70 5.25 -21.62
CA PRO A 96 13.73 6.60 -21.01
C PRO A 96 12.34 7.11 -20.58
N GLU A 97 11.26 6.49 -21.05
CA GLU A 97 9.89 6.84 -20.66
C GLU A 97 9.61 6.41 -19.22
N LEU A 98 8.72 7.14 -18.56
CA LEU A 98 8.26 6.82 -17.22
C LEU A 98 7.33 5.60 -17.24
N LYS A 99 7.65 4.60 -16.44
CA LYS A 99 6.75 3.52 -16.03
C LYS A 99 6.62 3.52 -14.51
N ILE A 100 5.38 3.43 -14.01
CA ILE A 100 5.04 3.33 -12.59
C ILE A 100 4.37 2.00 -12.35
N GLU A 101 4.64 1.40 -11.19
CA GLU A 101 4.01 0.18 -10.72
C GLU A 101 3.78 0.25 -9.22
N ILE A 102 2.50 0.23 -8.80
CA ILE A 102 2.11 0.13 -7.39
C ILE A 102 1.89 -1.35 -7.07
N LEU A 103 2.85 -1.95 -6.36
CA LEU A 103 2.83 -3.36 -5.95
C LEU A 103 1.89 -3.56 -4.76
N GLY A 104 1.91 -2.60 -3.83
CA GLY A 104 1.01 -2.55 -2.71
C GLY A 104 -0.41 -2.12 -3.07
N SER A 105 -1.19 -1.84 -2.04
CA SER A 105 -2.49 -1.22 -2.21
C SER A 105 -2.44 0.30 -2.05
N THR A 106 -3.30 1.02 -2.78
CA THR A 106 -3.54 2.45 -2.55
C THR A 106 -4.57 2.69 -1.45
N SER A 107 -4.64 3.92 -0.95
CA SER A 107 -5.65 4.33 0.04
C SER A 107 -7.07 4.07 -0.45
N ASN A 108 -7.34 4.30 -1.74
CA ASN A 108 -8.66 4.03 -2.33
C ASN A 108 -8.94 2.53 -2.47
N GLU A 109 -7.93 1.72 -2.78
CA GLU A 109 -8.08 0.26 -2.84
C GLU A 109 -8.39 -0.31 -1.46
N ASP A 110 -7.72 0.17 -0.41
CA ASP A 110 -8.00 -0.24 0.97
C ASP A 110 -9.45 0.01 1.38
N LEU A 111 -9.97 1.21 1.11
CA LEU A 111 -11.36 1.61 1.40
C LEU A 111 -12.41 0.72 0.70
N ASN A 112 -12.03 0.03 -0.37
CA ASN A 112 -12.94 -0.81 -1.17
C ASN A 112 -12.68 -2.31 -1.00
N SER A 113 -11.50 -2.70 -0.52
CA SER A 113 -11.04 -4.09 -0.45
C SER A 113 -11.93 -5.01 0.38
N THR A 114 -12.71 -4.48 1.33
CA THR A 114 -13.54 -5.25 2.27
C THR A 114 -15.03 -5.32 1.90
N LYS A 115 -15.49 -4.55 0.92
CA LYS A 115 -16.94 -4.36 0.67
C LYS A 115 -17.66 -5.58 0.07
N ASN A 116 -16.94 -6.50 -0.56
CA ASN A 116 -17.54 -7.59 -1.34
C ASN A 116 -17.01 -8.99 -1.00
N ILE A 117 -16.32 -9.15 0.13
CA ILE A 117 -15.74 -10.45 0.47
C ILE A 117 -16.83 -11.39 0.99
N GLN A 118 -17.30 -12.28 0.12
CA GLN A 118 -18.22 -13.34 0.48
C GLN A 118 -17.43 -14.50 1.11
N VAL A 119 -17.79 -14.85 2.35
CA VAL A 119 -17.22 -16.01 3.04
C VAL A 119 -18.34 -16.90 3.57
N ASP A 120 -18.15 -18.22 3.52
CA ASP A 120 -19.11 -19.19 4.07
C ASP A 120 -18.80 -19.53 5.52
N GLY A 121 -18.79 -18.51 6.37
CA GLY A 121 -18.37 -18.64 7.77
C GLY A 121 -18.33 -17.33 8.53
N GLU A 122 -17.77 -17.38 9.73
CA GLU A 122 -17.54 -16.22 10.58
C GLU A 122 -16.13 -15.65 10.33
N ILE A 123 -16.05 -14.36 10.02
CA ILE A 123 -14.76 -13.66 9.93
C ILE A 123 -14.24 -13.41 11.35
N LYS A 124 -13.07 -13.96 11.65
CA LYS A 124 -12.38 -13.81 12.95
C LYS A 124 -11.35 -12.69 12.96
N GLY A 125 -10.93 -12.22 11.79
CA GLY A 125 -10.08 -11.05 11.65
C GLY A 125 -9.68 -10.82 10.20
N LYS A 126 -9.21 -9.60 9.93
CA LYS A 126 -8.70 -9.17 8.62
C LYS A 126 -7.41 -8.39 8.82
N TRP A 127 -6.48 -8.57 7.90
CA TRP A 127 -5.20 -7.89 7.91
C TRP A 127 -4.78 -7.48 6.50
N LYS A 128 -4.01 -6.40 6.41
CA LYS A 128 -3.38 -5.94 5.19
C LYS A 128 -1.88 -6.11 5.28
N SER A 129 -1.28 -6.70 4.25
CA SER A 129 0.15 -6.85 4.15
C SER A 129 0.69 -5.87 3.10
N GLU A 130 1.66 -5.04 3.50
CA GLU A 130 2.44 -4.21 2.57
C GLU A 130 3.94 -4.59 2.55
N GLN A 131 4.46 -5.14 3.64
CA GLN A 131 5.89 -5.48 3.78
C GLN A 131 6.28 -6.79 3.07
N ILE A 132 5.50 -7.85 3.29
CA ILE A 132 5.87 -9.23 2.90
C ILE A 132 5.12 -9.68 1.64
N MET A 133 3.85 -9.34 1.55
CA MET A 133 2.98 -9.63 0.41
C MET A 133 2.25 -8.34 0.06
N PRO A 134 2.88 -7.40 -0.69
CA PRO A 134 2.29 -6.09 -0.97
C PRO A 134 0.88 -6.19 -1.54
N GLY A 135 -0.03 -5.39 -1.00
CA GLY A 135 -1.41 -5.29 -1.47
C GLY A 135 -2.32 -6.47 -1.10
N VAL A 136 -1.81 -7.52 -0.44
CA VAL A 136 -2.62 -8.69 -0.07
C VAL A 136 -3.45 -8.43 1.17
N THR A 137 -4.75 -8.74 1.08
CA THR A 137 -5.66 -8.79 2.24
C THR A 137 -5.78 -10.23 2.74
N LEU A 138 -5.49 -10.46 4.02
CA LEU A 138 -5.62 -11.75 4.70
C LEU A 138 -6.87 -11.77 5.57
N ILE A 139 -7.63 -12.86 5.54
CA ILE A 139 -8.91 -12.97 6.22
C ILE A 139 -8.98 -14.32 6.91
N LEU A 140 -9.05 -14.29 8.24
CA LEU A 140 -9.23 -15.50 9.04
C LEU A 140 -10.73 -15.81 9.09
N VAL A 141 -11.12 -16.98 8.62
CA VAL A 141 -12.52 -17.42 8.57
C VAL A 141 -12.67 -18.73 9.32
N LEU A 142 -13.62 -18.79 10.23
CA LEU A 142 -14.14 -20.05 10.78
C LEU A 142 -15.34 -20.47 9.93
N GLU A 143 -15.15 -21.46 9.07
CA GLU A 143 -16.20 -21.98 8.20
C GLU A 143 -17.31 -22.69 8.99
N LYS A 144 -18.50 -22.80 8.40
CA LYS A 144 -19.66 -23.47 9.04
C LYS A 144 -19.42 -24.95 9.37
N ASN A 145 -18.50 -25.60 8.65
CA ASN A 145 -18.08 -26.99 8.91
C ASN A 145 -17.12 -27.10 10.12
N GLY A 146 -16.70 -25.96 10.71
CA GLY A 146 -15.74 -25.88 11.81
C GLY A 146 -14.27 -25.79 11.38
N GLU A 147 -13.95 -25.78 10.10
CA GLU A 147 -12.60 -25.59 9.59
C GLU A 147 -12.16 -24.13 9.72
N LEU A 148 -10.92 -23.91 10.15
CA LEU A 148 -10.30 -22.59 10.19
C LEU A 148 -9.47 -22.40 8.92
N ILE A 149 -9.73 -21.33 8.17
CA ILE A 149 -9.00 -21.00 6.94
C ILE A 149 -8.45 -19.57 6.99
N LEU A 150 -7.32 -19.35 6.32
CA LEU A 150 -6.85 -18.02 5.96
C LEU A 150 -7.07 -17.82 4.46
N LYS A 151 -8.02 -16.96 4.11
CA LYS A 151 -8.25 -16.51 2.73
C LYS A 151 -7.32 -15.34 2.44
N SER A 152 -6.53 -15.45 1.39
CA SER A 152 -5.68 -14.38 0.85
C SER A 152 -6.37 -13.82 -0.39
N VAL A 153 -6.64 -12.51 -0.41
CA VAL A 153 -7.23 -11.81 -1.55
C VAL A 153 -6.18 -10.90 -2.15
N PHE A 154 -5.91 -11.10 -3.44
CA PHE A 154 -4.89 -10.37 -4.18
C PHE A 154 -5.48 -9.13 -4.87
N LYS A 155 -4.60 -8.22 -5.30
CA LYS A 155 -4.98 -6.96 -5.96
C LYS A 155 -5.81 -7.15 -7.23
N ASP A 156 -5.58 -8.23 -7.97
CA ASP A 156 -6.34 -8.58 -9.17
C ASP A 156 -7.73 -9.18 -8.86
N GLY A 157 -8.10 -9.27 -7.57
CA GLY A 157 -9.35 -9.85 -7.10
C GLY A 157 -9.33 -11.38 -7.02
N SER A 158 -8.26 -12.03 -7.48
CA SER A 158 -8.09 -13.46 -7.25
C SER A 158 -7.92 -13.76 -5.75
N SER A 159 -8.15 -15.01 -5.36
CA SER A 159 -7.96 -15.42 -3.97
C SER A 159 -7.44 -16.85 -3.84
N SER A 160 -6.83 -17.13 -2.70
CA SER A 160 -6.40 -18.47 -2.31
C SER A 160 -6.76 -18.75 -0.86
N ASP A 161 -7.05 -20.02 -0.55
CA ASP A 161 -7.43 -20.45 0.79
C ASP A 161 -6.38 -21.39 1.35
N LYS A 162 -6.07 -21.19 2.63
CA LYS A 162 -5.10 -21.99 3.36
C LYS A 162 -5.76 -22.53 4.62
N LYS A 163 -5.87 -23.85 4.75
CA LYS A 163 -6.37 -24.49 5.97
C LYS A 163 -5.39 -24.30 7.12
N LEU A 164 -5.91 -23.96 8.29
CA LEU A 164 -5.15 -23.67 9.49
C LEU A 164 -5.47 -24.64 10.62
N THR A 165 -4.47 -24.95 11.43
CA THR A 165 -4.64 -25.54 12.76
C THR A 165 -4.21 -24.51 13.80
N GLN A 166 -5.14 -24.13 14.67
CA GLN A 166 -4.85 -23.22 15.77
C GLN A 166 -4.26 -23.97 16.97
N THR A 167 -3.16 -23.45 17.51
CA THR A 167 -2.56 -23.86 18.78
C THR A 167 -2.29 -22.62 19.64
N THR A 168 -1.74 -22.82 20.84
CA THR A 168 -1.31 -21.71 21.70
C THR A 168 0.20 -21.77 21.91
N GLU A 169 0.86 -20.63 21.73
CA GLU A 169 2.30 -20.47 22.02
C GLU A 169 2.49 -19.20 22.83
N ASN A 170 3.17 -19.29 23.98
CA ASN A 170 3.39 -18.13 24.86
C ASN A 170 2.12 -17.33 25.18
N LYS A 171 0.98 -18.02 25.34
CA LYS A 171 -0.37 -17.46 25.56
C LYS A 171 -0.96 -16.70 24.36
N LYS A 172 -0.33 -16.76 23.19
CA LYS A 172 -0.84 -16.20 21.92
C LYS A 172 -1.43 -17.28 21.04
N ASN A 173 -2.37 -16.91 20.17
CA ASN A 173 -2.87 -17.81 19.14
C ASN A 173 -1.81 -18.00 18.07
N ARG A 174 -1.43 -19.25 17.83
CA ARG A 174 -0.55 -19.65 16.74
C ARG A 174 -1.35 -20.40 15.69
N TYR A 175 -1.19 -20.03 14.43
CA TYR A 175 -1.85 -20.67 13.30
C TYR A 175 -0.81 -21.40 12.45
N ASN A 176 -0.92 -22.72 12.42
CA ASN A 176 -0.07 -23.61 11.63
C ASN A 176 -0.79 -24.01 10.34
N PHE A 177 -0.02 -24.32 9.31
CA PHE A 177 -0.53 -24.81 8.03
C PHE A 177 0.47 -25.77 7.41
N ASP A 178 0.00 -26.63 6.51
CA ASP A 178 0.89 -27.55 5.81
C ASP A 178 1.85 -26.78 4.90
N ASN A 179 3.14 -26.88 5.22
CA ASN A 179 4.23 -26.30 4.45
C ASN A 179 5.56 -26.99 4.79
N THR A 180 6.51 -26.94 3.86
CA THR A 180 7.83 -27.58 4.01
C THR A 180 8.88 -26.69 4.67
N PHE A 181 8.57 -25.41 4.88
CA PHE A 181 9.55 -24.39 5.30
C PHE A 181 9.48 -24.04 6.80
N GLY A 182 8.50 -24.59 7.53
CA GLY A 182 8.28 -24.35 8.95
C GLY A 182 7.65 -22.99 9.25
N GLU A 183 6.92 -22.42 8.30
CA GLU A 183 6.25 -21.13 8.43
C GLU A 183 4.95 -21.26 9.24
N TYR A 184 4.63 -20.24 10.01
CA TYR A 184 3.40 -20.15 10.80
C TYR A 184 3.04 -18.68 11.06
N TYR A 185 1.84 -18.45 11.57
CA TYR A 185 1.38 -17.12 11.98
C TYR A 185 1.17 -17.05 13.48
N ILE A 186 1.37 -15.87 14.08
CA ILE A 186 0.98 -15.57 15.46
C ILE A 186 0.09 -14.33 15.46
N LEU A 187 -1.04 -14.39 16.17
CA LEU A 187 -1.83 -13.19 16.48
C LEU A 187 -1.12 -12.42 17.60
N GLU A 188 -0.65 -11.22 17.28
CA GLU A 188 0.13 -10.38 18.17
C GLU A 188 -0.75 -9.57 19.11
N ASP A 189 -0.15 -9.03 20.18
CA ASP A 189 -0.88 -8.26 21.20
C ASP A 189 -1.41 -6.91 20.65
N ASN A 190 -0.80 -6.39 19.59
CA ASN A 190 -1.26 -5.21 18.85
C ASN A 190 -2.41 -5.54 17.86
N GLY A 191 -2.84 -6.80 17.79
CA GLY A 191 -3.85 -7.27 16.84
C GLY A 191 -3.30 -7.65 15.48
N ASN A 192 -2.03 -7.36 15.16
CA ASN A 192 -1.44 -7.70 13.87
C ASN A 192 -1.21 -9.21 13.72
N LEU A 193 -1.15 -9.68 12.47
CA LEU A 193 -0.84 -11.06 12.17
C LEU A 193 0.64 -11.17 11.82
N GLY A 194 1.44 -11.68 12.76
CA GLY A 194 2.88 -11.86 12.58
C GLY A 194 3.20 -13.05 11.68
N PHE A 195 4.17 -12.88 10.79
CA PHE A 195 4.74 -13.92 9.94
C PHE A 195 6.03 -14.47 10.57
N TYR A 196 6.06 -15.78 10.80
CA TYR A 196 7.16 -16.45 11.48
C TYR A 196 7.69 -17.62 10.67
N GLY A 197 9.00 -17.85 10.79
CA GLY A 197 9.67 -19.04 10.29
C GLY A 197 10.71 -19.55 11.27
N LYS A 198 11.63 -20.39 10.78
CA LYS A 198 12.71 -20.99 11.59
C LYS A 198 13.60 -19.96 12.33
N ASN A 199 13.72 -18.75 11.80
CA ASN A 199 14.56 -17.67 12.36
C ASN A 199 13.76 -16.66 13.21
N GLY A 200 12.51 -16.96 13.53
CA GLY A 200 11.61 -16.05 14.25
C GLY A 200 10.76 -15.21 13.30
N LYS A 201 10.28 -14.07 13.81
CA LYS A 201 9.41 -13.15 13.09
C LYS A 201 10.19 -12.49 11.95
N PHE A 202 9.60 -12.49 10.76
CA PHE A 202 10.18 -11.83 9.58
C PHE A 202 9.28 -10.75 8.98
N GLY A 203 8.09 -10.54 9.54
CA GLY A 203 7.21 -9.43 9.18
C GLY A 203 5.86 -9.54 9.87
N GLU A 204 4.94 -8.64 9.55
CA GLU A 204 3.54 -8.72 9.98
C GLU A 204 2.59 -8.08 8.97
N ALA A 205 1.32 -8.51 9.01
CA ALA A 205 0.22 -7.83 8.36
C ALA A 205 -0.55 -7.01 9.39
N GLU A 206 -0.89 -5.78 9.04
CA GLU A 206 -1.56 -4.82 9.91
C GLU A 206 -3.06 -5.12 9.97
N MET A 207 -3.65 -5.11 11.16
CA MET A 207 -5.08 -5.36 11.33
C MET A 207 -5.91 -4.28 10.63
N VAL A 208 -6.99 -4.71 9.95
CA VAL A 208 -7.96 -3.81 9.31
C VAL A 208 -9.37 -4.14 9.78
N ASP A 209 -10.15 -3.13 10.16
CA ASP A 209 -11.54 -3.28 10.64
C ASP A 209 -12.52 -3.69 9.51
#